data_AF-A0A958XU83-F1
#
_entry.id   AF-A0A958XU83-F1
#
_cell.length_a   1.000
_cell.length_b   1.000
_cell.length_c   1.000
_cell.angle_alpha   90.00
_cell.angle_beta   90.00
_cell.angle_gamma   90.00
#
_symmetry.space_group_name_H-M   'P 1'
#
loop_
_entity.id
_entity.type
_entity.pdbx_description
1 polymer ?
#
loop_
_entity_poly.entity_id
_entity_poly.type
_entity_poly.pdbx_seq_one_letter_code
_entity_poly.pdbx_strand_id
1 'polypeptide(L)'
;MKHLVIFCLFVWGFSAQPVTAQITITNSVFPVVGDTLHYAFGNQPGAINQIFTPPGGGQQWDLSGLQPTQYWNQIINNPQTGSASGAFPAASILFKPVNSGSEEYWQVTGNQVNELGYYGLDPIGLGLNLLFVKLPGLEQSWAPIAFFDIHQSASNVLTAFDAPIAPPVLLNLVPTADSFRIRVTYQRIASIDAYGTLAIPGGTFDVLRKKQTEYKSIAVDVKVAPLG
;
A
#
# COMPACT_ATOMS: atom_id res chain seq x y z
N MET A 1 -23.36 -27.20 53.81
CA MET A 1 -22.05 -27.63 53.25
C MET A 1 -22.10 -27.87 51.73
N LYS A 2 -23.09 -28.60 51.18
CA LYS A 2 -23.19 -28.87 49.72
C LYS A 2 -23.33 -27.61 48.84
N HIS A 3 -24.07 -26.59 49.29
CA HIS A 3 -24.25 -25.34 48.54
C HIS A 3 -22.99 -24.46 48.48
N LEU A 4 -22.10 -24.54 49.47
CA LEU A 4 -20.84 -23.78 49.50
C LEU A 4 -19.82 -24.34 48.51
N VAL A 5 -19.82 -25.67 48.33
CA VAL A 5 -18.95 -26.39 47.37
C VAL A 5 -19.36 -26.11 45.93
N ILE A 6 -20.68 -26.03 45.65
CA ILE A 6 -21.20 -25.70 44.31
C ILE A 6 -20.85 -24.25 43.92
N PHE A 7 -20.92 -23.31 44.87
CA PHE A 7 -20.54 -21.92 44.63
C PHE A 7 -19.05 -21.76 44.31
N CYS A 8 -18.18 -22.51 45.01
CA CYS A 8 -16.73 -22.49 44.74
C CYS A 8 -16.38 -23.11 43.37
N LEU A 9 -17.09 -24.16 42.94
CA LEU A 9 -16.92 -24.76 41.60
C LEU A 9 -17.39 -23.83 40.47
N PHE A 10 -18.42 -23.01 40.71
CA PHE A 10 -18.91 -22.05 39.73
C PHE A 10 -17.96 -20.85 39.55
N VAL A 11 -17.31 -20.40 40.63
CA VAL A 11 -16.34 -19.30 40.61
C VAL A 11 -14.98 -19.71 40.01
N TRP A 12 -14.59 -20.98 40.14
CA TRP A 12 -13.38 -21.51 39.49
C TRP A 12 -13.55 -21.77 37.97
N GLY A 13 -14.77 -22.00 37.50
CA GLY A 13 -15.06 -22.21 36.08
C GLY A 13 -14.98 -20.94 35.22
N PHE A 14 -15.10 -19.76 35.82
CA PHE A 14 -15.12 -18.47 35.10
C PHE A 14 -13.78 -17.71 35.12
N SER A 15 -12.80 -18.12 35.92
CA SER A 15 -11.59 -17.32 36.20
C SER A 15 -10.33 -17.70 35.42
N ALA A 16 -10.40 -18.67 34.50
CA ALA A 16 -9.20 -19.23 33.85
C ALA A 16 -9.28 -19.35 32.32
N GLN A 17 -10.13 -18.55 31.65
CA GLN A 17 -10.00 -18.42 30.19
C GLN A 17 -8.76 -17.55 29.93
N PRO A 18 -7.72 -18.05 29.23
CA PRO A 18 -6.61 -17.19 28.83
C PRO A 18 -7.17 -16.09 27.92
N VAL A 19 -7.18 -14.86 28.43
CA VAL A 19 -7.43 -13.67 27.60
C VAL A 19 -6.21 -13.56 26.69
N THR A 20 -6.31 -14.13 25.49
CA THR A 20 -5.33 -13.84 24.45
C THR A 20 -5.56 -12.40 24.03
N ALA A 21 -4.60 -11.53 24.35
CA ALA A 21 -4.64 -10.14 23.92
C ALA A 21 -4.70 -10.11 22.38
N GLN A 22 -5.58 -9.27 21.83
CA GLN A 22 -5.74 -9.14 20.38
C GLN A 22 -4.43 -8.59 19.78
N ILE A 23 -3.92 -9.26 18.73
CA ILE A 23 -2.76 -8.79 17.97
C ILE A 23 -3.05 -7.37 17.48
N THR A 24 -2.19 -6.42 17.84
CA THR A 24 -2.29 -5.02 17.44
C THR A 24 -0.97 -4.58 16.84
N ILE A 25 -0.99 -4.08 15.60
CA ILE A 25 0.20 -3.51 14.97
C ILE A 25 0.19 -2.01 15.22
N THR A 26 1.24 -1.48 15.86
CA THR A 26 1.34 -0.05 16.21
C THR A 26 2.05 0.75 15.11
N ASN A 27 2.08 2.08 15.23
CA ASN A 27 2.77 2.98 14.30
C ASN A 27 4.30 2.84 14.31
N SER A 28 4.86 2.02 15.20
CA SER A 28 6.30 1.70 15.23
C SER A 28 6.80 1.03 13.95
N VAL A 29 5.91 0.47 13.14
CA VAL A 29 6.26 -0.14 11.84
C VAL A 29 6.30 0.86 10.68
N PHE A 30 5.97 2.13 10.92
CA PHE A 30 5.99 3.13 9.87
C PHE A 30 7.44 3.52 9.51
N PRO A 31 7.76 3.60 8.21
CA PRO A 31 9.12 3.90 7.78
C PRO A 31 9.52 5.34 8.13
N VAL A 32 10.78 5.50 8.52
CA VAL A 32 11.41 6.81 8.74
C VAL A 32 12.64 6.98 7.85
N VAL A 33 13.08 8.22 7.66
CA VAL A 33 14.29 8.53 6.90
C VAL A 33 15.50 7.80 7.51
N GLY A 34 16.27 7.13 6.66
CA GLY A 34 17.43 6.32 7.05
C GLY A 34 17.14 4.82 7.13
N ASP A 35 15.86 4.42 7.19
CA ASP A 35 15.50 3.00 7.17
C ASP A 35 15.87 2.34 5.83
N THR A 36 16.09 1.02 5.90
CA THR A 36 16.18 0.16 4.72
C THR A 36 15.15 -0.95 4.84
N LEU A 37 14.22 -1.01 3.90
CA LEU A 37 13.26 -2.11 3.79
C LEU A 37 13.87 -3.22 2.92
N HIS A 38 13.90 -4.43 3.45
CA HIS A 38 14.43 -5.60 2.77
C HIS A 38 13.29 -6.42 2.18
N TYR A 39 13.35 -6.68 0.87
CA TYR A 39 12.39 -7.49 0.16
C TYR A 39 13.05 -8.74 -0.40
N ALA A 40 12.33 -9.85 -0.35
CA ALA A 40 12.69 -11.09 -1.00
C ALA A 40 11.54 -11.50 -1.91
N PHE A 41 11.81 -11.68 -3.20
CA PHE A 41 10.82 -12.09 -4.20
C PHE A 41 11.05 -13.54 -4.54
N GLY A 42 10.00 -14.36 -4.47
CA GLY A 42 10.01 -15.75 -4.91
C GLY A 42 9.18 -15.95 -6.17
N ASN A 43 9.43 -17.04 -6.91
CA ASN A 43 8.68 -17.40 -8.12
C ASN A 43 7.84 -18.67 -7.90
N GLN A 44 6.97 -18.63 -6.90
CA GLN A 44 6.13 -19.78 -6.50
C GLN A 44 4.65 -19.37 -6.51
N PRO A 45 4.00 -19.35 -7.68
CA PRO A 45 2.63 -18.85 -7.81
C PRO A 45 1.61 -19.63 -6.97
N GLY A 46 1.88 -20.90 -6.65
CA GLY A 46 1.01 -21.72 -5.80
C GLY A 46 1.02 -21.36 -4.31
N ALA A 47 2.05 -20.65 -3.82
CA ALA A 47 2.16 -20.28 -2.41
C ALA A 47 1.01 -19.39 -1.93
N ILE A 48 0.44 -18.58 -2.84
CA ILE A 48 -0.70 -17.71 -2.52
C ILE A 48 -1.95 -18.48 -2.08
N ASN A 49 -2.12 -19.72 -2.55
CA ASN A 49 -3.29 -20.52 -2.21
C ASN A 49 -3.30 -20.92 -0.73
N GLN A 50 -2.12 -20.91 -0.07
CA GLN A 50 -2.02 -21.20 1.36
C GLN A 50 -2.57 -20.04 2.21
N ILE A 51 -2.55 -18.80 1.72
CA ILE A 51 -3.04 -17.63 2.47
C ILE A 51 -4.50 -17.25 2.13
N PHE A 52 -5.06 -17.80 1.06
CA PHE A 52 -6.46 -17.62 0.65
C PHE A 52 -7.41 -18.53 1.43
N THR A 53 -7.44 -18.34 2.75
CA THR A 53 -8.38 -18.99 3.65
C THR A 53 -9.62 -18.13 3.91
N PRO A 54 -10.75 -18.70 4.35
CA PRO A 54 -11.89 -17.92 4.83
C PRO A 54 -11.48 -16.89 5.90
N PRO A 55 -12.19 -15.75 6.01
CA PRO A 55 -11.92 -14.77 7.06
C PRO A 55 -12.14 -15.39 8.45
N GLY A 56 -11.44 -14.87 9.45
CA GLY A 56 -11.58 -15.33 10.84
C GLY A 56 -10.26 -15.48 11.59
N GLY A 57 -10.37 -15.96 12.82
CA GLY A 57 -9.26 -16.10 13.75
C GLY A 57 -8.57 -17.46 13.73
N GLY A 58 -7.40 -17.52 14.36
CA GLY A 58 -6.66 -18.77 14.60
C GLY A 58 -6.13 -19.43 13.33
N GLN A 59 -5.90 -18.64 12.28
CA GLN A 59 -5.37 -19.16 11.02
C GLN A 59 -3.93 -19.67 11.20
N GLN A 60 -3.56 -20.67 10.42
CA GLN A 60 -2.20 -21.18 10.33
C GLN A 60 -1.78 -21.15 8.87
N TRP A 61 -0.86 -20.27 8.54
CA TRP A 61 -0.32 -20.12 7.20
C TRP A 61 1.13 -20.59 7.19
N ASP A 62 1.43 -21.61 6.40
CA ASP A 62 2.80 -22.13 6.27
C ASP A 62 3.34 -21.85 4.88
N LEU A 63 4.18 -20.81 4.81
CA LEU A 63 4.95 -20.41 3.64
C LEU A 63 6.45 -20.70 3.83
N SER A 64 6.84 -21.60 4.74
CA SER A 64 8.25 -21.92 5.03
C SER A 64 9.02 -22.45 3.81
N GLY A 65 8.31 -22.99 2.82
CA GLY A 65 8.86 -23.44 1.55
C GLY A 65 9.22 -22.33 0.56
N LEU A 66 8.97 -21.04 0.86
CA LEU A 66 9.30 -19.95 -0.04
C LEU A 66 10.80 -19.93 -0.40
N GLN A 67 11.10 -19.80 -1.69
CA GLN A 67 12.45 -19.75 -2.23
C GLN A 67 12.66 -18.41 -2.93
N PRO A 68 13.50 -17.52 -2.39
CA PRO A 68 13.76 -16.23 -2.99
C PRO A 68 14.59 -16.40 -4.27
N THR A 69 14.15 -15.74 -5.34
CA THR A 69 14.87 -15.60 -6.61
C THR A 69 15.56 -14.25 -6.73
N GLN A 70 15.11 -13.25 -5.96
CA GLN A 70 15.67 -11.90 -5.99
C GLN A 70 15.54 -11.22 -4.62
N TYR A 71 16.53 -10.39 -4.27
CA TYR A 71 16.52 -9.56 -3.07
C TYR A 71 16.64 -8.10 -3.44
N TRP A 72 15.80 -7.24 -2.85
CA TRP A 72 15.83 -5.80 -3.03
C TRP A 72 15.99 -5.10 -1.69
N ASN A 73 16.73 -3.99 -1.71
CA ASN A 73 16.86 -3.07 -0.59
C ASN A 73 16.27 -1.73 -1.00
N GLN A 74 15.21 -1.32 -0.32
CA GLN A 74 14.61 -0.01 -0.50
C GLN A 74 15.11 0.94 0.59
N ILE A 75 15.91 1.92 0.20
CA ILE A 75 16.39 2.94 1.12
C ILE A 75 15.35 4.06 1.22
N ILE A 76 15.03 4.45 2.46
CA ILE A 76 14.14 5.57 2.77
C ILE A 76 14.99 6.83 2.94
N ASN A 77 14.80 7.79 2.04
CA ASN A 77 15.59 9.00 1.93
C ASN A 77 14.81 10.22 2.43
N ASN A 78 15.56 11.28 2.72
CA ASN A 78 14.98 12.59 3.00
C ASN A 78 14.27 13.11 1.74
N PRO A 79 12.98 13.51 1.80
CA PRO A 79 12.24 13.98 0.63
C PRO A 79 12.83 15.21 -0.04
N GLN A 80 13.62 16.02 0.68
CA GLN A 80 14.28 17.20 0.13
C GLN A 80 15.41 16.88 -0.86
N THR A 81 15.89 15.63 -0.91
CA THR A 81 16.94 15.24 -1.87
C THR A 81 16.38 14.86 -3.24
N GLY A 82 15.06 14.78 -3.38
CA GLY A 82 14.41 14.43 -4.63
C GLY A 82 14.25 15.62 -5.58
N SER A 83 14.25 15.32 -6.87
CA SER A 83 14.11 16.30 -7.96
C SER A 83 12.77 17.03 -7.97
N ALA A 84 11.71 16.35 -7.50
CA ALA A 84 10.35 16.87 -7.42
C ALA A 84 9.94 17.28 -5.99
N SER A 85 10.88 17.43 -5.06
CA SER A 85 10.62 17.79 -3.65
C SER A 85 9.71 19.01 -3.49
N GLY A 86 9.89 20.03 -4.33
CA GLY A 86 9.07 21.24 -4.33
C GLY A 86 7.58 21.02 -4.62
N ALA A 87 7.21 19.91 -5.28
CA ALA A 87 5.82 19.54 -5.54
C ALA A 87 5.17 18.80 -4.36
N PHE A 88 5.96 18.28 -3.42
CA PHE A 88 5.50 17.46 -2.31
C PHE A 88 5.96 18.03 -0.95
N PRO A 89 5.56 19.26 -0.58
CA PRO A 89 6.02 19.90 0.65
C PRO A 89 5.59 19.18 1.93
N ALA A 90 4.54 18.35 1.86
CA ALA A 90 4.05 17.54 2.98
C ALA A 90 4.72 16.16 3.10
N ALA A 91 5.65 15.83 2.21
CA ALA A 91 6.33 14.53 2.25
C ALA A 91 7.23 14.43 3.49
N SER A 92 7.14 13.30 4.20
CA SER A 92 8.03 12.94 5.31
C SER A 92 9.18 12.05 4.83
N ILE A 93 8.94 11.28 3.77
CA ILE A 93 9.91 10.33 3.21
C ILE A 93 9.89 10.35 1.68
N LEU A 94 11.02 9.96 1.09
CA LEU A 94 11.19 9.71 -0.34
C LEU A 94 11.86 8.36 -0.53
N PHE A 95 11.45 7.61 -1.54
CA PHE A 95 12.20 6.44 -1.96
C PHE A 95 12.15 6.27 -3.48
N LYS A 96 13.15 5.57 -4.02
CA LYS A 96 13.24 5.24 -5.44
C LYS A 96 13.02 3.75 -5.59
N PRO A 97 11.86 3.30 -6.11
CA PRO A 97 11.58 1.89 -6.26
C PRO A 97 12.73 1.18 -7.00
N VAL A 98 13.11 0.00 -6.51
CA VAL A 98 14.22 -0.74 -7.12
C VAL A 98 13.88 -1.08 -8.58
N ASN A 99 14.84 -0.88 -9.48
CA ASN A 99 14.65 -0.99 -10.93
C ASN A 99 13.65 0.01 -11.53
N SER A 100 13.35 1.11 -10.82
CA SER A 100 12.56 2.23 -11.33
C SER A 100 13.38 3.52 -11.39
N GLY A 101 13.08 4.36 -12.37
CA GLY A 101 13.55 5.74 -12.42
C GLY A 101 12.71 6.72 -11.60
N SER A 102 11.61 6.24 -10.99
CA SER A 102 10.66 7.09 -10.27
C SER A 102 11.13 7.50 -8.89
N GLU A 103 10.65 8.66 -8.45
CA GLU A 103 10.75 9.19 -7.10
C GLU A 103 9.38 9.17 -6.44
N GLU A 104 9.19 8.36 -5.40
CA GLU A 104 7.94 8.21 -4.66
C GLU A 104 7.98 9.06 -3.39
N TYR A 105 6.96 9.90 -3.18
CA TYR A 105 6.90 10.85 -2.07
C TYR A 105 5.72 10.52 -1.16
N TRP A 106 6.00 10.14 0.08
CA TRP A 106 4.99 9.72 1.04
C TRP A 106 5.01 10.62 2.28
N GLN A 107 3.82 10.85 2.84
CA GLN A 107 3.61 11.49 4.13
C GLN A 107 3.42 10.41 5.19
N VAL A 108 4.24 10.48 6.24
CA VAL A 108 4.11 9.64 7.43
C VAL A 108 3.64 10.52 8.58
N THR A 109 2.49 10.18 9.16
CA THR A 109 1.92 10.83 10.34
C THR A 109 1.97 9.86 11.53
N GLY A 110 1.46 10.27 12.69
CA GLY A 110 1.38 9.40 13.86
C GLY A 110 0.44 8.18 13.70
N ASN A 111 -0.46 8.19 12.73
CA ASN A 111 -1.50 7.18 12.56
C ASN A 111 -1.68 6.68 11.12
N GLN A 112 -1.09 7.33 10.11
CA GLN A 112 -1.25 6.97 8.71
C GLN A 112 0.03 7.15 7.90
N VAL A 113 0.13 6.37 6.83
CA VAL A 113 1.10 6.55 5.75
C VAL A 113 0.32 6.80 4.47
N ASN A 114 0.47 7.99 3.90
CA ASN A 114 -0.22 8.44 2.70
C ASN A 114 0.76 8.64 1.55
N GLU A 115 0.47 8.07 0.40
CA GLU A 115 1.23 8.33 -0.83
C GLU A 115 0.75 9.65 -1.43
N LEU A 116 1.65 10.65 -1.47
CA LEU A 116 1.35 11.96 -2.04
C LEU A 116 1.49 11.99 -3.56
N GLY A 117 2.24 11.04 -4.11
CA GLY A 117 2.46 10.92 -5.54
C GLY A 117 3.90 10.58 -5.88
N TYR A 118 4.22 10.71 -7.16
CA TYR A 118 5.55 10.40 -7.68
C TYR A 118 5.95 11.31 -8.84
N TYR A 119 7.25 11.38 -9.09
CA TYR A 119 7.81 11.87 -10.35
C TYR A 119 8.45 10.69 -11.07
N GLY A 120 7.98 10.38 -12.28
CA GLY A 120 8.37 9.13 -12.92
C GLY A 120 7.66 8.87 -14.24
N LEU A 121 7.92 7.68 -14.80
CA LEU A 121 7.26 7.22 -16.01
C LEU A 121 5.75 7.14 -15.83
N ASP A 122 5.02 7.50 -16.88
CA ASP A 122 3.56 7.50 -16.88
C ASP A 122 2.97 6.09 -16.68
N PRO A 123 1.78 5.99 -16.09
CA PRO A 123 1.20 4.71 -15.68
C PRO A 123 0.56 3.92 -16.83
N ILE A 124 0.60 4.43 -18.06
CA ILE A 124 -0.03 3.83 -19.25
C ILE A 124 0.97 3.48 -20.35
N GLY A 125 2.27 3.64 -20.09
CA GLY A 125 3.35 3.21 -20.98
C GLY A 125 3.55 4.11 -22.20
N LEU A 126 3.24 5.41 -22.09
CA LEU A 126 3.51 6.41 -23.14
C LEU A 126 5.01 6.80 -23.22
N GLY A 127 5.79 6.45 -22.20
CA GLY A 127 7.22 6.77 -22.11
C GLY A 127 7.49 8.19 -21.62
N LEU A 128 6.50 8.84 -20.98
CA LEU A 128 6.60 10.21 -20.49
C LEU A 128 7.06 10.21 -19.03
N ASN A 129 8.07 11.01 -18.71
CA ASN A 129 8.48 11.23 -17.32
C ASN A 129 7.79 12.49 -16.78
N LEU A 130 6.76 12.32 -15.96
CA LEU A 130 5.89 13.42 -15.51
C LEU A 130 5.71 13.39 -13.99
N LEU A 131 5.18 14.50 -13.47
CA LEU A 131 4.78 14.64 -12.08
C LEU A 131 3.32 14.18 -11.89
N PHE A 132 3.12 13.22 -11.00
CA PHE A 132 1.81 12.68 -10.64
C PHE A 132 1.52 12.96 -9.18
N VAL A 133 0.69 13.97 -8.90
CA VAL A 133 0.28 14.35 -7.54
C VAL A 133 -1.07 13.74 -7.20
N LYS A 134 -1.14 13.02 -6.08
CA LYS A 134 -2.34 12.41 -5.52
C LYS A 134 -3.04 13.38 -4.57
N LEU A 135 -4.27 13.76 -4.90
CA LEU A 135 -5.09 14.68 -4.12
C LEU A 135 -6.48 14.08 -3.85
N PRO A 136 -6.83 13.78 -2.58
CA PRO A 136 -5.94 13.73 -1.42
C PRO A 136 -4.86 12.62 -1.57
N GLY A 137 -3.87 12.59 -0.67
CA GLY A 137 -2.89 11.49 -0.63
C GLY A 137 -3.58 10.14 -0.44
N LEU A 138 -3.08 9.10 -1.12
CA LEU A 138 -3.69 7.77 -1.07
C LEU A 138 -3.13 6.97 0.11
N GLU A 139 -4.01 6.59 1.05
CA GLU A 139 -3.64 5.80 2.23
C GLU A 139 -3.02 4.44 1.84
N GLN A 140 -1.78 4.21 2.26
CA GLN A 140 -1.05 2.94 2.09
C GLN A 140 -1.13 2.07 3.34
N SER A 141 -1.09 2.69 4.52
CA SER A 141 -1.16 2.01 5.81
C SER A 141 -1.76 2.92 6.88
N TRP A 142 -2.32 2.32 7.93
CA TRP A 142 -2.78 3.00 9.13
C TRP A 142 -2.28 2.26 10.37
N ALA A 143 -2.31 2.90 11.52
CA ALA A 143 -2.01 2.31 12.80
C ALA A 143 -2.70 3.08 13.94
N PRO A 144 -3.06 2.42 15.06
CA PRO A 144 -2.94 0.97 15.27
C PRO A 144 -3.86 0.17 14.35
N ILE A 145 -3.44 -1.04 13.98
CA ILE A 145 -4.22 -1.98 13.18
C ILE A 145 -4.76 -3.07 14.11
N ALA A 146 -6.06 -3.28 14.08
CA ALA A 146 -6.75 -4.35 14.77
C ALA A 146 -7.59 -5.21 13.81
N PHE A 147 -7.90 -6.44 14.23
CA PHE A 147 -8.83 -7.31 13.51
C PHE A 147 -10.23 -6.66 13.45
N PHE A 148 -10.89 -6.77 12.30
CA PHE A 148 -12.13 -6.08 11.91
C PHE A 148 -12.03 -4.58 11.60
N ASP A 149 -10.84 -3.99 11.58
CA ASP A 149 -10.68 -2.65 11.03
C ASP A 149 -11.06 -2.64 9.54
N ILE A 150 -11.76 -1.58 9.13
CA ILE A 150 -12.15 -1.32 7.75
C ILE A 150 -11.81 0.13 7.43
N HIS A 151 -11.01 0.33 6.39
CA HIS A 151 -10.60 1.64 5.89
C HIS A 151 -10.99 1.79 4.43
N GLN A 152 -11.42 3.00 4.07
CA GLN A 152 -11.69 3.38 2.69
C GLN A 152 -10.88 4.62 2.37
N SER A 153 -10.25 4.61 1.20
CA SER A 153 -9.50 5.76 0.70
C SER A 153 -9.75 5.94 -0.80
N ALA A 154 -9.74 7.19 -1.21
CA ALA A 154 -9.87 7.57 -2.60
C ALA A 154 -8.90 8.70 -2.91
N SER A 155 -8.39 8.72 -4.12
CA SER A 155 -7.45 9.75 -4.56
C SER A 155 -7.61 9.99 -6.05
N ASN A 156 -7.35 11.23 -6.47
CA ASN A 156 -7.32 11.60 -7.87
C ASN A 156 -5.96 12.17 -8.23
N VAL A 157 -5.55 11.90 -9.46
CA VAL A 157 -4.36 12.46 -10.08
C VAL A 157 -4.78 13.12 -11.38
N LEU A 158 -4.23 14.32 -11.62
CA LEU A 158 -4.45 15.07 -12.84
C LEU A 158 -3.14 15.65 -13.32
N THR A 159 -2.53 15.03 -14.33
CA THR A 159 -1.22 15.40 -14.85
C THR A 159 -1.35 15.86 -16.30
N ALA A 160 -0.94 17.08 -16.60
CA ALA A 160 -0.96 17.62 -17.95
C ALA A 160 0.43 17.55 -18.60
N PHE A 161 0.45 17.45 -19.93
CA PHE A 161 1.65 17.56 -20.74
C PHE A 161 1.31 18.16 -22.11
N ASP A 162 2.25 18.90 -22.69
CA ASP A 162 2.01 19.61 -23.95
C ASP A 162 2.15 18.69 -25.17
N ALA A 163 1.47 19.02 -26.26
CA ALA A 163 1.53 18.24 -27.49
C ALA A 163 2.95 18.01 -28.06
N PRO A 164 3.92 18.95 -27.98
CA PRO A 164 5.27 18.72 -28.50
C PRO A 164 6.04 17.57 -27.83
N ILE A 165 5.70 17.23 -26.58
CA ILE A 165 6.30 16.10 -25.86
C ILE A 165 5.42 14.85 -25.92
N ALA A 166 4.24 14.92 -26.55
CA ALA A 166 3.35 13.77 -26.68
C ALA A 166 3.94 12.71 -27.63
N PRO A 167 3.80 11.42 -27.31
CA PRO A 167 4.25 10.37 -28.20
C PRO A 167 3.43 10.34 -29.50
N PRO A 168 4.01 9.85 -30.61
CA PRO A 168 3.33 9.77 -31.91
C PRO A 168 1.98 9.05 -31.87
N VAL A 169 1.81 8.06 -30.96
CA VAL A 169 0.54 7.33 -30.80
C VAL A 169 -0.63 8.26 -30.45
N LEU A 170 -0.40 9.33 -29.68
CA LEU A 170 -1.45 10.30 -29.34
C LEU A 170 -1.63 11.35 -30.43
N LEU A 171 -0.52 11.85 -31.00
CA LEU A 171 -0.55 12.85 -32.06
C LEU A 171 -1.18 12.32 -33.35
N ASN A 172 -1.02 11.03 -33.66
CA ASN A 172 -1.69 10.42 -34.81
C ASN A 172 -3.20 10.30 -34.63
N LEU A 173 -3.69 10.22 -33.38
CA LEU A 173 -5.12 10.20 -33.08
C LEU A 173 -5.72 11.61 -33.14
N VAL A 174 -4.97 12.61 -32.65
CA VAL A 174 -5.43 14.00 -32.59
C VAL A 174 -4.29 14.95 -32.97
N PRO A 175 -4.03 15.15 -34.28
CA PRO A 175 -2.88 15.95 -34.74
C PRO A 175 -2.96 17.43 -34.37
N THR A 176 -4.16 17.94 -34.11
CA THR A 176 -4.44 19.33 -33.73
C THR A 176 -4.47 19.52 -32.21
N ALA A 177 -3.98 18.56 -31.44
CA ALA A 177 -3.88 18.66 -29.99
C ALA A 177 -2.96 19.82 -29.58
N ASP A 178 -3.43 20.62 -28.62
CA ASP A 178 -2.66 21.65 -27.92
C ASP A 178 -1.95 21.02 -26.71
N SER A 179 -2.72 20.31 -25.88
CA SER A 179 -2.21 19.65 -24.67
C SER A 179 -3.00 18.38 -24.36
N PHE A 180 -2.38 17.47 -23.64
CA PHE A 180 -2.99 16.25 -23.13
C PHE A 180 -3.01 16.25 -21.60
N ARG A 181 -3.87 15.42 -21.04
CA ARG A 181 -3.98 15.25 -19.59
C ARG A 181 -4.28 13.81 -19.24
N ILE A 182 -3.48 13.25 -18.35
CA ILE A 182 -3.70 11.94 -17.76
C ILE A 182 -4.49 12.15 -16.46
N ARG A 183 -5.65 11.52 -16.39
CA ARG A 183 -6.47 11.43 -15.18
C ARG A 183 -6.35 10.03 -14.61
N VAL A 184 -6.07 9.91 -13.33
CA VAL A 184 -6.13 8.64 -12.61
C VAL A 184 -7.03 8.79 -11.40
N THR A 185 -7.98 7.89 -11.24
CA THR A 185 -8.86 7.83 -10.05
C THR A 185 -8.65 6.50 -9.34
N TYR A 186 -8.40 6.58 -8.04
CA TYR A 186 -8.23 5.44 -7.15
C TYR A 186 -9.41 5.38 -6.18
N GLN A 187 -9.96 4.18 -6.00
CA GLN A 187 -10.89 3.86 -4.92
C GLN A 187 -10.44 2.55 -4.27
N ARG A 188 -10.17 2.59 -2.97
CA ARG A 188 -9.59 1.49 -2.22
C ARG A 188 -10.45 1.20 -1.00
N ILE A 189 -10.73 -0.08 -0.77
CA ILE A 189 -11.27 -0.58 0.48
C ILE A 189 -10.31 -1.63 1.03
N ALA A 190 -9.90 -1.46 2.28
CA ALA A 190 -9.06 -2.38 3.00
C ALA A 190 -9.79 -2.85 4.26
N SER A 191 -9.68 -4.14 4.56
CA SER A 191 -10.24 -4.72 5.78
C SER A 191 -9.26 -5.71 6.39
N ILE A 192 -9.17 -5.75 7.71
CA ILE A 192 -8.42 -6.77 8.44
C ILE A 192 -9.35 -7.95 8.70
N ASP A 193 -9.30 -8.93 7.81
CA ASP A 193 -10.31 -9.97 7.70
C ASP A 193 -9.90 -11.32 8.32
N ALA A 194 -8.64 -11.48 8.72
CA ALA A 194 -8.18 -12.65 9.47
C ALA A 194 -6.99 -12.34 10.38
N TYR A 195 -6.76 -13.23 11.36
CA TYR A 195 -5.57 -13.23 12.19
C TYR A 195 -5.10 -14.66 12.45
N GLY A 196 -3.80 -14.83 12.74
CA GLY A 196 -3.22 -16.14 12.97
C GLY A 196 -1.71 -16.14 13.03
N THR A 197 -1.12 -17.30 12.79
CA THR A 197 0.34 -17.49 12.70
C THR A 197 0.75 -17.67 11.24
N LEU A 198 1.87 -17.07 10.87
CA LEU A 198 2.49 -17.20 9.55
C LEU A 198 3.93 -17.69 9.70
N ALA A 199 4.23 -18.86 9.15
CA ALA A 199 5.60 -19.35 9.01
C ALA A 199 6.16 -18.95 7.64
N ILE A 200 7.34 -18.35 7.64
CA ILE A 200 8.13 -18.02 6.44
C ILE A 200 9.59 -18.50 6.66
N PRO A 201 10.43 -18.58 5.62
CA PRO A 201 11.87 -18.74 5.84
C PRO A 201 12.36 -17.64 6.79
N GLY A 202 12.90 -18.04 7.93
CA GLY A 202 13.38 -17.12 8.97
C GLY A 202 12.54 -17.06 10.25
N GLY A 203 11.33 -17.65 10.27
CA GLY A 203 10.59 -17.80 11.53
C GLY A 203 9.07 -17.90 11.39
N THR A 204 8.42 -17.93 12.55
CA THR A 204 6.95 -17.93 12.68
C THR A 204 6.52 -16.67 13.41
N PHE A 205 5.51 -15.98 12.89
CA PHE A 205 5.07 -14.68 13.38
C PHE A 205 3.56 -14.66 13.60
N ASP A 206 3.11 -13.93 14.61
CA ASP A 206 1.70 -13.55 14.77
C ASP A 206 1.38 -12.42 13.79
N VAL A 207 0.32 -12.59 12.99
CA VAL A 207 0.01 -11.65 11.90
C VAL A 207 -1.47 -11.32 11.82
N LEU A 208 -1.73 -10.14 11.26
CA LEU A 208 -3.04 -9.69 10.78
C LEU A 208 -3.05 -9.75 9.26
N ARG A 209 -4.14 -10.26 8.67
CA ARG A 209 -4.31 -10.30 7.22
C ARG A 209 -5.10 -9.07 6.76
N LYS A 210 -4.44 -8.21 5.98
CA LYS A 210 -5.10 -7.11 5.27
C LYS A 210 -5.58 -7.59 3.90
N LYS A 211 -6.89 -7.61 3.70
CA LYS A 211 -7.49 -7.76 2.37
C LYS A 211 -7.77 -6.37 1.80
N GLN A 212 -7.30 -6.12 0.58
CA GLN A 212 -7.47 -4.83 -0.07
C GLN A 212 -8.03 -5.02 -1.49
N THR A 213 -9.06 -4.25 -1.82
CA THR A 213 -9.59 -4.14 -3.18
C THR A 213 -9.36 -2.72 -3.66
N GLU A 214 -8.74 -2.56 -4.83
CA GLU A 214 -8.51 -1.27 -5.48
C GLU A 214 -9.15 -1.24 -6.86
N TYR A 215 -9.95 -0.20 -7.10
CA TYR A 215 -10.42 0.20 -8.42
C TYR A 215 -9.57 1.37 -8.89
N LYS A 216 -8.89 1.18 -10.01
CA LYS A 216 -8.06 2.20 -10.65
C LYS A 216 -8.60 2.47 -12.05
N SER A 217 -9.03 3.70 -12.29
CA SER A 217 -9.47 4.17 -13.61
C SER A 217 -8.44 5.15 -14.15
N ILE A 218 -8.05 4.97 -15.41
CA ILE A 218 -7.12 5.87 -16.10
C ILE A 218 -7.76 6.34 -17.40
N ALA A 219 -7.70 7.65 -17.66
CA ALA A 219 -8.17 8.26 -18.89
C ALA A 219 -7.17 9.30 -19.39
N VAL A 220 -7.14 9.50 -20.70
CA VAL A 220 -6.39 10.59 -21.35
C VAL A 220 -7.38 11.55 -21.97
N ASP A 221 -7.37 12.79 -21.52
CA ASP A 221 -8.12 13.88 -22.16
C ASP A 221 -7.19 14.64 -23.12
N VAL A 222 -7.77 15.18 -24.19
CA VAL A 222 -7.07 16.04 -25.15
C VAL A 222 -7.76 17.39 -25.23
N LYS A 223 -6.96 18.45 -25.28
CA LYS A 223 -7.43 19.80 -25.62
C LYS A 223 -7.07 20.05 -27.07
N VAL A 224 -8.08 20.37 -27.90
CA VAL A 224 -7.90 20.84 -29.27
C VAL A 224 -8.33 22.30 -29.35
N ALA A 225 -7.66 23.09 -30.19
CA ALA A 225 -8.13 24.44 -30.47
C ALA A 225 -9.54 24.36 -31.12
N PRO A 226 -10.46 25.29 -30.80
CA PRO A 226 -11.68 25.41 -31.58
C PRO A 226 -11.30 25.65 -33.03
N LEU A 227 -11.91 24.89 -33.95
CA LEU A 227 -11.72 25.01 -35.39
C LEU A 227 -11.76 26.49 -35.79
N GLY A 228 -10.66 26.99 -36.36
CA GLY A 228 -10.68 28.15 -37.24
C GLY A 228 -11.19 27.73 -38.60
#